data_AF-C1LRL0-F1
#
_entry.id   AF-C1LRL0-F1
#
_cell.length_a   1.000
_cell.length_b   1.000
_cell.length_c   1.000
_cell.angle_alpha   90.00
_cell.angle_beta   90.00
_cell.angle_gamma   90.00
#
_symmetry.space_group_name_H-M   'P 1'
#
loop_
_entity.id
_entity.type
_entity.pdbx_description
1 polymer ?
#
loop_
_entity_poly.entity_id
_entity_poly.type
_entity_poly.pdbx_seq_one_letter_code
_entity_poly.pdbx_strand_id
1 'polypeptide(L)'
;MSDKVTKIVNLASKVSAFVIQEVSPRWPKFKKYASVELRPPNQADLKPALEQAWKLIDAEKNGAWKNVTLKEGLVNAAVTAEVLCWFFIGEIIGRRSFLGYSRVPHAYIKHH
;
A
#
# COMPACT_ATOMS: atom_id res chain seq x y z
N MET A 1 -37.10 -16.33 -16.55
CA MET A 1 -36.26 -15.62 -15.56
C MET A 1 -35.20 -16.54 -14.95
N SER A 2 -35.57 -17.78 -14.61
CA SER A 2 -34.67 -18.83 -14.09
C SER A 2 -33.41 -19.08 -14.94
N ASP A 3 -33.53 -19.26 -16.26
CA ASP A 3 -32.36 -19.62 -17.11
C ASP A 3 -31.31 -18.51 -17.24
N LYS A 4 -31.73 -17.23 -17.20
CA LYS A 4 -30.79 -16.10 -17.21
C LYS A 4 -30.04 -16.00 -15.88
N VAL A 5 -30.73 -16.24 -14.77
CA VAL A 5 -30.11 -16.29 -13.43
C VAL A 5 -29.11 -17.45 -13.36
N THR A 6 -29.47 -18.64 -13.84
CA THR A 6 -28.57 -19.80 -13.88
C THR A 6 -27.34 -19.55 -14.76
N LYS A 7 -27.49 -18.86 -15.90
CA LYS A 7 -26.33 -18.45 -16.73
C LYS A 7 -25.41 -17.47 -16.03
N ILE A 8 -25.95 -16.48 -15.31
CA ILE A 8 -25.14 -15.51 -14.54
C ILE A 8 -24.42 -16.21 -13.39
N VAL A 9 -25.10 -17.09 -12.67
CA VAL A 9 -24.48 -17.90 -11.59
C VAL A 9 -23.37 -18.78 -12.16
N ASN A 10 -23.60 -19.46 -13.28
CA ASN A 10 -22.56 -20.28 -13.91
C ASN A 10 -21.37 -19.46 -14.43
N LEU A 11 -21.62 -18.26 -14.94
CA LEU A 11 -20.56 -17.33 -15.36
C LEU A 11 -19.76 -16.84 -14.15
N ALA A 12 -20.43 -16.43 -13.07
CA ALA A 12 -19.79 -16.01 -11.84
C ALA A 12 -18.95 -17.14 -11.22
N SER A 13 -19.45 -18.38 -11.22
CA SER A 13 -18.72 -19.57 -10.76
C SER A 13 -17.50 -19.88 -11.62
N LYS A 14 -17.57 -19.65 -12.93
CA LYS A 14 -16.41 -19.82 -13.83
C LYS A 14 -15.36 -18.75 -13.62
N VAL A 15 -15.78 -17.50 -13.44
CA VAL A 15 -14.86 -16.38 -13.16
C VAL A 15 -14.20 -16.57 -11.79
N SER A 16 -14.95 -16.97 -10.76
CA SER A 16 -14.39 -17.23 -9.44
C SER A 16 -13.42 -18.41 -9.47
N ALA A 17 -13.75 -19.50 -10.17
CA ALA A 17 -12.84 -20.63 -10.35
C ALA A 17 -11.55 -20.22 -11.07
N PHE A 18 -11.64 -19.39 -12.12
CA PHE A 18 -10.48 -18.85 -12.82
C PHE A 18 -9.61 -17.97 -11.92
N VAL A 19 -10.22 -17.07 -11.15
CA VAL A 19 -9.50 -16.23 -10.18
C VAL A 19 -8.79 -17.07 -9.13
N ILE A 20 -9.47 -18.09 -8.59
CA ILE A 20 -8.87 -19.00 -7.59
C ILE A 20 -7.70 -19.77 -8.20
N GLN A 21 -7.84 -20.29 -9.42
CA GLN A 21 -6.76 -21.00 -10.12
C GLN A 21 -5.52 -20.11 -10.33
N GLU A 22 -5.71 -18.84 -10.65
CA GLU A 22 -4.61 -17.89 -10.86
C GLU A 22 -3.99 -17.37 -9.56
N VAL A 23 -4.80 -17.13 -8.53
CA VAL A 23 -4.34 -16.56 -7.24
C VAL A 23 -3.73 -17.62 -6.34
N SER A 24 -4.27 -18.83 -6.33
CA SER A 24 -3.82 -19.94 -5.48
C SER A 24 -2.30 -20.20 -5.54
N PRO A 25 -1.64 -20.30 -6.70
CA PRO A 25 -0.18 -20.52 -6.76
C PRO A 25 0.64 -19.28 -6.39
N ARG A 26 0.09 -18.06 -6.51
CA ARG A 26 0.80 -16.80 -6.23
C ARG A 26 0.72 -16.41 -4.76
N TRP A 27 -0.34 -16.83 -4.06
CA TRP A 27 -0.59 -16.50 -2.67
C TRP A 27 0.50 -16.95 -1.68
N PRO A 28 1.04 -18.20 -1.74
CA PRO A 28 2.10 -18.62 -0.83
C PRO A 28 3.36 -17.77 -0.94
N LYS A 29 3.72 -17.38 -2.18
CA LYS A 29 4.86 -16.52 -2.45
C LYS A 29 4.65 -15.13 -1.86
N PHE A 30 3.47 -14.53 -2.10
CA PHE A 30 3.10 -13.26 -1.50
C PHE A 30 3.15 -13.33 0.03
N LYS A 31 2.52 -14.35 0.64
CA LYS A 31 2.50 -14.54 2.10
C LYS A 31 3.92 -14.64 2.68
N LYS A 32 4.83 -15.36 2.00
CA LYS A 32 6.23 -15.50 2.44
C LYS A 32 6.91 -14.13 2.52
N TYR A 33 6.90 -13.34 1.45
CA TYR A 33 7.56 -12.03 1.43
C TYR A 33 6.85 -11.01 2.33
N ALA A 34 5.52 -10.96 2.29
CA ALA A 34 4.73 -10.09 3.15
C ALA A 34 5.03 -10.33 4.65
N SER A 35 5.25 -11.57 5.07
CA SER A 35 5.55 -11.88 6.48
C SER A 35 6.90 -11.35 6.96
N VAL A 36 7.86 -11.12 6.06
CA VAL A 36 9.21 -10.66 6.40
C VAL A 36 9.34 -9.16 6.19
N GLU A 37 8.78 -8.63 5.09
CA GLU A 37 8.96 -7.24 4.67
C GLU A 37 7.89 -6.30 5.23
N LEU A 38 6.66 -6.78 5.40
CA LEU A 38 5.54 -5.97 5.92
C LEU A 38 5.27 -6.22 7.41
N ARG A 39 6.20 -6.89 8.11
CA ARG A 39 6.09 -7.05 9.56
C ARG A 39 6.22 -5.68 10.23
N PRO A 40 5.47 -5.42 11.32
CA PRO A 40 5.77 -4.27 12.15
C PRO A 40 7.23 -4.36 12.65
N PRO A 41 7.96 -3.23 12.66
CA PRO A 41 9.35 -3.21 13.10
C PRO A 41 9.46 -3.62 14.57
N ASN A 42 10.55 -4.31 14.92
CA ASN A 42 10.84 -4.61 16.32
C ASN A 42 11.53 -3.40 16.96
N GLN A 43 11.50 -3.28 18.29
CA GLN A 43 12.13 -2.18 19.01
C GLN A 43 13.66 -2.09 18.74
N ALA A 44 14.29 -3.22 18.44
CA ALA A 44 15.69 -3.27 18.01
C ALA A 44 15.94 -2.60 16.64
N ASP A 45 14.93 -2.58 15.76
CA ASP A 45 15.01 -1.97 14.42
C ASP A 45 14.84 -0.43 14.48
N LEU A 46 14.26 0.10 15.57
CA LEU A 46 13.96 1.54 15.70
C LEU A 46 15.21 2.39 15.90
N LYS A 47 16.15 1.94 16.75
CA LYS A 47 17.41 2.67 17.00
C LYS A 47 18.20 2.94 15.72
N PRO A 48 18.54 1.92 14.90
CA PRO A 48 19.29 2.16 13.67
C PRO A 48 18.51 2.99 12.65
N ALA A 49 17.17 2.87 12.60
CA ALA A 49 16.35 3.71 11.72
C ALA A 49 16.43 5.20 12.09
N LEU A 50 16.37 5.53 13.39
CA LEU A 50 16.53 6.90 13.86
C LEU A 50 17.93 7.45 13.57
N GLU A 51 18.97 6.67 13.81
CA GLU A 51 20.35 7.07 13.49
C GLU A 51 20.54 7.36 11.99
N GLN A 52 19.92 6.57 11.11
CA GLN A 52 19.92 6.83 9.67
C GLN A 52 19.17 8.12 9.32
N ALA A 53 18.04 8.39 9.95
CA ALA A 53 17.31 9.64 9.75
C ALA A 53 18.15 10.87 10.13
N TRP A 54 18.87 10.82 11.26
CA TRP A 54 19.78 11.90 11.66
C TRP A 54 20.92 12.12 10.65
N LYS A 55 21.51 11.03 10.14
CA LYS A 55 22.55 11.11 9.10
C LYS A 55 22.04 11.76 7.80
N LEU A 56 20.79 11.51 7.42
CA LEU A 56 20.18 12.16 6.25
C LEU A 56 20.05 13.67 6.44
N ILE A 57 19.63 14.12 7.63
CA ILE A 57 19.54 15.54 7.98
C ILE A 57 20.93 16.20 7.92
N ASP A 58 21.95 15.53 8.46
CA ASP A 58 23.31 16.06 8.42
C ASP A 58 23.90 16.06 7.00
N ALA A 59 23.57 15.05 6.18
CA ALA A 59 23.94 15.02 4.77
C ALA A 59 23.28 16.15 3.96
N GLU A 60 22.04 16.50 4.28
CA GLU A 60 21.34 17.65 3.70
C GLU A 60 22.05 18.97 4.05
N LYS A 61 22.34 19.18 5.36
CA LYS A 61 23.05 20.37 5.85
C LYS A 61 24.44 20.53 5.24
N ASN A 62 25.15 19.43 5.04
CA ASN A 62 26.49 19.41 4.44
C ASN A 62 26.46 19.55 2.91
N GLY A 63 25.29 19.63 2.28
CA GLY A 63 25.14 19.83 0.83
C GLY A 63 25.39 18.58 -0.01
N ALA A 64 25.43 17.39 0.61
CA ALA A 64 25.71 16.12 -0.08
C ALA A 64 24.63 15.74 -1.12
N TRP A 65 23.42 16.29 -0.99
CA TRP A 65 22.32 16.11 -1.94
C TRP A 65 22.66 16.56 -3.37
N LYS A 66 23.62 17.47 -3.53
CA LYS A 66 24.07 17.94 -4.85
C LYS A 66 24.90 16.92 -5.62
N ASN A 67 25.42 15.91 -4.93
CA ASN A 67 26.26 14.86 -5.54
C ASN A 67 25.46 13.61 -5.93
N VAL A 68 24.13 13.60 -5.70
CA VAL A 68 23.27 12.46 -5.96
C VAL A 68 23.00 12.35 -7.46
N THR A 69 23.19 11.15 -8.02
CA THR A 69 22.91 10.92 -9.45
C THR A 69 21.40 10.84 -9.70
N LEU A 70 20.96 11.14 -10.93
CA LEU A 70 19.53 11.08 -11.28
C LEU A 70 18.91 9.70 -11.03
N LYS A 71 19.66 8.63 -11.25
CA LYS A 71 19.17 7.26 -11.02
C LYS A 71 18.90 7.02 -9.53
N GLU A 72 19.80 7.44 -8.66
CA GLU A 72 19.64 7.32 -7.21
C GLU A 72 18.51 8.20 -6.70
N GLY A 73 18.44 9.45 -7.18
CA GLY A 73 17.37 10.39 -6.82
C GLY A 73 15.99 9.85 -7.17
N LEU A 74 15.82 9.25 -8.36
CA LEU A 74 14.55 8.66 -8.79
C LEU A 74 14.15 7.45 -7.95
N VAL A 75 15.08 6.57 -7.60
CA VAL A 75 14.80 5.43 -6.72
C VAL A 75 14.37 5.90 -5.34
N ASN A 76 15.08 6.87 -4.75
CA ASN A 76 14.74 7.44 -3.45
C ASN A 76 13.38 8.17 -3.47
N ALA A 77 13.07 8.86 -4.57
CA ALA A 77 11.77 9.50 -4.75
C ALA A 77 10.63 8.46 -4.85
N ALA A 78 10.84 7.35 -5.56
CA ALA A 78 9.85 6.28 -5.66
C ALA A 78 9.56 5.64 -4.29
N VAL A 79 10.59 5.36 -3.49
CA VAL A 79 10.42 4.84 -2.12
C VAL A 79 9.71 5.86 -1.23
N THR A 80 10.05 7.15 -1.35
CA THR A 80 9.38 8.23 -0.60
C THR A 80 7.90 8.31 -0.96
N ALA A 81 7.55 8.20 -2.25
CA ALA A 81 6.17 8.16 -2.71
C ALA A 81 5.43 6.93 -2.16
N GLU A 82 6.08 5.77 -2.09
CA GLU A 82 5.50 4.56 -1.49
C GLU A 82 5.16 4.76 0.00
N VAL A 83 6.05 5.36 0.78
CA VAL A 83 5.81 5.66 2.20
C VAL A 83 4.64 6.63 2.39
N LEU A 84 4.49 7.63 1.51
CA LEU A 84 3.35 8.53 1.51
C LEU A 84 2.03 7.81 1.17
N CYS A 85 2.05 6.87 0.23
CA CYS A 85 0.89 6.03 -0.07
C CYS A 85 0.43 5.23 1.16
N TRP A 86 1.35 4.71 1.98
CA TRP A 86 1.01 4.02 3.24
C TRP A 86 0.27 4.92 4.24
N PHE A 87 0.61 6.22 4.30
CA PHE A 87 -0.14 7.18 5.11
C PHE A 87 -1.61 7.28 4.65
N PHE A 88 -1.86 7.39 3.34
CA PHE A 88 -3.22 7.45 2.80
C PHE A 88 -4.01 6.15 3.02
N ILE A 89 -3.36 4.99 2.93
CA ILE A 89 -3.98 3.70 3.27
C ILE A 89 -4.41 3.70 4.75
N GLY A 90 -3.55 4.21 5.65
CA GLY A 90 -3.90 4.40 7.06
C GLY A 90 -5.11 5.32 7.26
N GLU A 91 -5.19 6.41 6.50
CA GLU A 91 -6.33 7.32 6.52
C GLU A 91 -7.63 6.65 6.03
N ILE A 92 -7.56 5.83 4.98
CA ILE A 92 -8.70 5.03 4.47
C ILE A 92 -9.20 4.06 5.55
N ILE A 93 -8.29 3.37 6.25
CA ILE A 93 -8.63 2.45 7.36
C ILE A 93 -9.24 3.25 8.53
N GLY A 94 -8.64 4.38 8.91
CA GLY A 94 -9.12 5.22 10.00
C GLY A 94 -10.51 5.80 9.77
N ARG A 95 -10.80 6.24 8.54
CA ARG A 95 -12.12 6.73 8.12
C ARG A 95 -13.13 5.61 7.89
N ARG A 96 -12.66 4.36 7.71
CA ARG A 96 -13.47 3.19 7.34
C ARG A 96 -14.28 3.42 6.05
N SER A 97 -13.72 4.18 5.12
CA SER A 97 -14.37 4.55 3.86
C SER A 97 -13.33 4.66 2.75
N PHE A 98 -13.62 4.05 1.60
CA PHE A 98 -12.75 4.11 0.41
C PHE A 98 -12.86 5.43 -0.34
N LEU A 99 -14.03 6.07 -0.34
CA LEU A 99 -14.25 7.39 -0.92
C LEU A 99 -15.00 8.28 0.06
N GLY A 100 -14.45 9.47 0.35
CA GLY A 100 -15.09 10.49 1.19
C GLY A 100 -15.41 10.02 2.62
N TYR A 101 -16.04 10.91 3.39
CA TYR A 101 -16.51 10.59 4.74
C TYR A 101 -17.96 10.09 4.68
N SER A 102 -18.16 8.80 4.92
CA SER A 102 -19.50 8.18 4.96
C SER A 102 -20.09 8.11 6.39
N ARG A 103 -19.27 8.29 7.43
CA ARG A 103 -19.71 8.16 8.84
C ARG A 103 -19.44 9.38 9.71
N VAL A 104 -18.94 10.48 9.13
CA VAL A 104 -18.68 11.72 9.87
C VAL A 104 -19.78 12.73 9.54
N PRO A 105 -20.60 13.15 10.52
CA PRO A 105 -21.61 14.18 10.31
C PRO A 105 -20.97 15.45 9.72
N HIS A 106 -21.58 16.01 8.66
CA HIS A 106 -21.19 17.25 7.97
C HIS A 106 -19.96 17.20 7.03
N ALA A 107 -19.34 16.03 6.80
CA ALA A 107 -18.20 15.89 5.87
C ALA A 107 -18.52 15.10 4.59
N TYR A 108 -19.82 14.91 4.30
CA TYR A 108 -20.27 14.13 3.14
C TYR A 108 -20.04 14.88 1.83
N ILE A 109 -19.50 14.16 0.85
CA ILE A 109 -19.54 14.60 -0.55
C ILE A 109 -21.01 14.52 -0.96
N LYS A 110 -21.70 15.67 -1.05
CA LYS A 110 -23.01 15.74 -1.69
C LYS A 110 -22.80 15.44 -3.17
N HIS A 111 -23.12 14.22 -3.58
CA HIS A 111 -23.36 13.94 -5.00
C HIS A 111 -24.55 14.80 -5.42
N HIS A 112 -24.30 15.69 -6.37
CA HIS A 112 -25.32 16.52 -6.99
C HIS A 112 -26.13 15.71 -8.00
#